data_AF-A0A377K9T6-F1
#
_entry.id   AF-A0A377K9T6-F1
#
_cell.length_a   1.000
_cell.length_b   1.000
_cell.length_c   1.000
_cell.angle_alpha   90.00
_cell.angle_beta   90.00
_cell.angle_gamma   90.00
#
_symmetry.space_group_name_H-M   'P 1'
#
loop_
_entity.id
_entity.type
_entity.pdbx_description
1 polymer ?
#
loop_
_entity_poly.entity_id
_entity_poly.type
_entity_poly.pdbx_seq_one_letter_code
_entity_poly.pdbx_strand_id
1 'polypeptide(L)'
;MLSAHTLYIFFRTTSQAERGAQVKANTLTMNFSKARDLAGINWGEGSPATFHEQRSLSERLYKEQGLNTQKLLGHKTQQQTDRYHDDRGKGWSKVAL
;
A
#
# COMPACT_ATOMS: atom_id res chain seq x y z
N MET A 1 -13.26 6.90 -19.72
CA MET A 1 -11.79 6.77 -19.89
C MET A 1 -11.17 6.60 -18.53
N LEU A 2 -10.72 5.39 -18.17
CA LEU A 2 -9.99 5.15 -16.93
C LEU A 2 -8.59 5.74 -17.10
N SER A 3 -8.26 6.77 -16.32
CA SER A 3 -6.94 7.38 -16.32
C SER A 3 -5.92 6.35 -15.81
N ALA A 4 -5.09 5.84 -16.71
CA ALA A 4 -3.95 5.00 -16.38
C ALA A 4 -2.95 5.84 -15.57
N HIS A 5 -3.02 5.74 -14.25
CA HIS A 5 -1.98 6.27 -13.37
C HIS A 5 -0.76 5.36 -13.48
N THR A 6 0.01 5.53 -14.56
CA THR A 6 1.29 4.85 -14.74
C THR A 6 2.32 5.55 -13.84
N LEU A 7 2.78 4.83 -12.81
CA LEU A 7 3.85 5.30 -11.94
C LEU A 7 5.19 5.22 -12.69
N TYR A 8 5.67 6.34 -13.22
CA TYR A 8 7.00 6.43 -13.82
C TYR A 8 8.05 6.67 -12.74
N ILE A 9 8.89 5.66 -12.50
CA ILE A 9 9.88 5.69 -11.42
C ILE A 9 11.24 6.25 -11.89
N PHE A 10 11.58 6.09 -13.18
CA PHE A 10 12.76 6.68 -13.79
C PHE A 10 12.37 7.45 -15.05
N PHE A 11 12.52 8.78 -15.00
CA PHE A 11 12.32 9.67 -16.16
C PHE A 11 13.52 9.69 -17.11
N ARG A 12 14.70 9.25 -16.65
CA ARG A 12 15.95 9.18 -17.41
C ARG A 12 16.66 7.86 -17.12
N THR A 13 17.29 7.29 -18.13
CA THR A 13 18.21 6.16 -17.95
C THR A 13 19.38 6.60 -17.09
N THR A 14 19.75 5.78 -16.12
CA THR A 14 20.93 5.94 -15.27
C THR A 14 21.82 4.72 -15.42
N SER A 15 23.08 4.77 -14.93
CA SER A 15 23.96 3.60 -14.94
C SER A 15 23.41 2.39 -14.18
N GLN A 16 22.42 2.61 -13.30
CA GLN A 16 21.82 1.58 -12.45
C GLN A 16 20.44 1.10 -12.93
N ALA A 17 19.82 1.80 -13.89
CA ALA A 17 18.47 1.48 -14.37
C ALA A 17 18.15 2.14 -15.73
N GLU A 18 17.60 1.36 -16.65
CA GLU A 18 17.09 1.83 -17.94
C GLU A 18 15.64 2.31 -17.84
N ARG A 19 15.33 3.40 -18.55
CA ARG A 19 13.95 3.89 -18.65
C ARG A 19 13.07 2.85 -19.36
N GLY A 20 11.92 2.53 -18.77
CA GLY A 20 10.97 1.56 -19.32
C GLY A 20 11.29 0.11 -18.97
N ALA A 21 12.45 -0.17 -18.38
CA ALA A 21 12.78 -1.49 -17.86
C ALA A 21 11.95 -1.83 -16.62
N GLN A 22 11.93 -3.12 -16.27
CA GLN A 22 11.24 -3.61 -15.08
C GLN A 22 11.75 -2.92 -13.82
N VAL A 23 10.81 -2.44 -13.03
CA VAL A 23 11.08 -1.80 -11.75
C VAL A 23 11.43 -2.88 -10.72
N LYS A 24 12.58 -2.72 -10.04
CA LYS A 24 12.96 -3.57 -8.90
C LYS A 24 12.09 -3.25 -7.69
N ALA A 25 11.71 -4.28 -6.93
CA ALA A 25 10.87 -4.11 -5.73
C ALA A 25 11.47 -3.11 -4.71
N ASN A 26 12.79 -3.14 -4.52
CA ASN A 26 13.47 -2.21 -3.62
C ASN A 26 13.28 -0.73 -4.04
N THR A 27 13.22 -0.46 -5.35
CA THR A 27 13.00 0.90 -5.86
C THR A 27 11.63 1.43 -5.47
N LEU A 28 10.58 0.57 -5.49
CA LEU A 28 9.24 0.92 -5.03
C LEU A 28 9.25 1.28 -3.54
N THR A 29 9.81 0.40 -2.71
CA THR A 29 9.89 0.63 -1.26
C THR A 29 10.64 1.92 -0.92
N MET A 30 11.81 2.14 -1.55
CA MET A 30 12.63 3.32 -1.27
C MET A 30 11.94 4.63 -1.69
N ASN A 31 11.34 4.67 -2.88
CA ASN A 31 10.68 5.88 -3.34
C ASN A 31 9.37 6.15 -2.60
N PHE A 32 8.65 5.11 -2.19
CA PHE A 32 7.51 5.27 -1.30
C PHE A 32 7.91 5.86 0.05
N SER A 33 8.97 5.34 0.69
CA SER A 33 9.46 5.89 1.95
C SER A 33 9.84 7.37 1.80
N LYS A 34 10.55 7.74 0.73
CA LYS A 34 10.86 9.16 0.43
C LYS A 34 9.59 10.02 0.30
N ALA A 35 8.61 9.56 -0.47
CA ALA A 35 7.36 10.29 -0.66
C ALA A 35 6.55 10.42 0.64
N ARG A 36 6.51 9.35 1.45
CA ARG A 36 5.89 9.33 2.78
C ARG A 36 6.56 10.33 3.71
N ASP A 37 7.89 10.38 3.74
CA ASP A 37 8.63 11.28 4.62
C ASP A 37 8.42 12.75 4.21
N LEU A 38 8.35 13.02 2.90
CA LEU A 38 7.99 14.35 2.36
C LEU A 38 6.57 14.80 2.70
N ALA A 39 5.65 13.86 2.95
CA ALA A 39 4.29 14.19 3.36
C ALA A 39 4.22 14.74 4.80
N GLY A 40 5.31 14.67 5.58
CA GLY A 40 5.40 15.31 6.89
C GLY A 40 4.43 14.75 7.93
N ILE A 41 3.99 13.50 7.77
CA ILE A 41 3.03 12.86 8.68
C ILE A 41 3.71 12.60 10.04
N ASN A 42 3.07 13.04 11.13
CA ASN A 42 3.49 12.68 12.48
C ASN A 42 2.98 11.28 12.84
N TRP A 43 3.90 10.35 13.10
CA TRP A 43 3.59 8.95 13.41
C TRP A 43 3.48 8.68 14.93
N GLY A 44 3.75 9.67 15.79
CA GLY A 44 3.82 9.49 17.24
C GLY A 44 4.87 8.45 17.63
N GLU A 45 4.51 7.53 18.53
CA GLU A 45 5.35 6.39 18.92
C GLU A 45 5.32 5.23 17.90
N GLY A 46 4.46 5.33 16.88
CA GLY A 46 4.29 4.28 15.88
C GLY A 46 5.37 4.30 14.80
N SER A 47 5.60 3.14 14.18
CA SER A 47 6.46 3.06 13.00
C SER A 47 5.77 3.65 11.76
N PRO A 48 6.52 4.34 10.88
CA PRO A 48 5.98 4.84 9.62
C PRO A 48 5.47 3.72 8.72
N ALA A 49 4.38 3.99 7.98
CA ALA A 49 3.83 3.03 7.03
C ALA A 49 4.86 2.64 5.95
N THR A 50 4.85 1.38 5.53
CA THR A 50 5.71 0.89 4.44
C THR A 50 4.92 0.76 3.14
N PHE A 51 5.60 0.55 2.01
CA PHE A 51 4.93 0.33 0.72
C PHE A 51 3.91 -0.82 0.78
N HIS A 52 4.20 -1.87 1.56
CA HIS A 52 3.34 -3.03 1.73
C HIS A 52 2.00 -2.70 2.39
N GLU A 53 1.93 -1.64 3.20
CA GLU A 53 0.70 -1.22 3.89
C GLU A 53 -0.39 -0.72 2.93
N GLN A 54 -0.07 -0.42 1.66
CA GLN A 54 -1.08 -0.17 0.63
C GLN A 54 -1.96 -1.41 0.38
N ARG A 55 -1.42 -2.62 0.56
CA ARG A 55 -2.18 -3.86 0.46
C ARG A 55 -3.18 -3.99 1.61
N SER A 56 -2.78 -3.64 2.83
CA SER A 56 -3.65 -3.58 4.01
C SER A 56 -4.74 -2.52 3.85
N LEU A 57 -4.41 -1.36 3.30
CA LEU A 57 -5.40 -0.32 2.98
C LEU A 57 -6.41 -0.78 1.91
N SER A 58 -5.91 -1.39 0.83
CA SER A 58 -6.74 -1.93 -0.25
C SER A 58 -7.71 -3.00 0.25
N GLU A 59 -7.24 -3.91 1.12
CA GLU A 59 -8.09 -4.90 1.79
C GLU A 59 -9.28 -4.23 2.47
N ARG A 60 -9.01 -3.30 3.40
CA ARG A 60 -10.07 -2.64 4.19
C ARG A 60 -11.06 -1.89 3.32
N LEU A 61 -10.58 -1.11 2.35
CA LEU A 61 -11.44 -0.32 1.46
C LEU A 61 -12.33 -1.20 0.57
N TYR A 62 -11.80 -2.30 0.02
CA TYR A 62 -12.61 -3.21 -0.79
C TYR A 62 -13.53 -4.09 0.04
N LYS A 63 -13.14 -4.42 1.27
CA LYS A 63 -13.99 -5.13 2.22
C LYS A 63 -15.23 -4.30 2.57
N GLU A 64 -15.05 -3.01 2.83
CA GLU A 64 -16.14 -2.06 3.10
C GLU A 64 -17.12 -1.94 1.91
N GLN A 65 -16.62 -2.12 0.69
CA GLN A 65 -17.44 -2.16 -0.53
C GLN A 65 -18.13 -3.52 -0.77
N GLY A 66 -17.93 -4.51 0.12
CA GLY A 66 -18.54 -5.83 0.03
C GLY A 66 -17.82 -6.82 -0.90
N LEU A 67 -16.60 -6.50 -1.38
CA LEU A 67 -15.84 -7.43 -2.22
C LEU A 67 -15.22 -8.57 -1.39
N ASN A 68 -15.03 -9.72 -2.04
CA ASN A 68 -14.29 -10.83 -1.45
C ASN A 68 -12.78 -10.55 -1.51
N THR A 69 -12.25 -9.96 -0.44
CA THR A 69 -10.84 -9.54 -0.34
C THR A 69 -9.86 -10.72 -0.24
N GLN A 70 -10.28 -11.86 0.32
CA GLN A 70 -9.45 -13.07 0.34
C GLN A 70 -9.11 -13.52 -1.09
N LYS A 71 -10.11 -13.55 -1.99
CA LYS A 71 -9.90 -13.88 -3.41
C LYS A 71 -9.09 -12.80 -4.11
N LEU A 72 -9.41 -11.53 -3.88
CA LEU A 72 -8.70 -10.38 -4.48
C LEU A 72 -7.21 -10.39 -4.15
N LEU A 73 -6.86 -10.71 -2.90
CA LEU A 73 -5.49 -10.80 -2.43
C LEU A 73 -4.85 -12.16 -2.73
N GLY A 74 -5.59 -13.15 -3.23
CA GLY A 74 -5.07 -14.48 -3.53
C GLY A 74 -4.59 -15.24 -2.29
N HIS A 75 -5.23 -15.02 -1.15
CA HIS A 75 -4.90 -15.72 0.11
C HIS A 75 -5.61 -17.06 0.20
N LYS A 76 -4.90 -18.10 0.66
CA LYS A 76 -5.46 -19.45 0.79
C LYS A 76 -6.41 -19.57 1.98
N THR A 77 -6.12 -18.85 3.06
CA THR A 77 -6.92 -18.89 4.29
C THR A 77 -7.33 -17.49 4.74
N GLN A 78 -8.45 -17.40 5.46
CA GLN A 78 -8.96 -16.13 5.97
C GLN A 78 -7.98 -15.48 6.96
N GLN A 79 -7.30 -16.28 7.80
CA GLN A 79 -6.26 -15.80 8.72
C GLN A 79 -5.14 -15.00 8.05
N GLN A 80 -4.79 -15.30 6.78
CA GLN A 80 -3.80 -14.51 6.04
C GLN A 80 -4.33 -13.12 5.70
N THR A 81 -5.63 -13.02 5.40
CA THR A 81 -6.33 -11.75 5.13
C THR A 81 -6.55 -10.95 6.40
N ASP A 82 -6.86 -11.61 7.53
CA ASP A 82 -7.15 -10.94 8.80
C ASP A 82 -5.97 -10.07 9.28
N ARG A 83 -4.72 -10.47 8.98
CA ARG A 83 -3.52 -9.66 9.27
C ARG A 83 -3.47 -8.32 8.52
N TYR A 84 -4.12 -8.23 7.37
CA TYR A 84 -4.22 -7.01 6.56
C TYR A 84 -5.43 -6.15 6.96
N HIS A 85 -6.41 -6.76 7.61
CA HIS A 85 -7.60 -6.08 8.12
C HIS A 85 -7.30 -5.31 9.42
N ASP A 86 -6.38 -5.82 10.23
CA ASP A 86 -5.95 -5.20 11.48
C ASP A 86 -5.34 -3.81 11.22
N ASP A 87 -6.07 -2.77 11.64
CA ASP A 87 -5.65 -1.38 11.56
C ASP A 87 -4.63 -0.99 12.64
N ARG A 88 -4.26 -1.95 13.50
CA ARG A 88 -3.31 -1.84 14.60
C ARG A 88 -3.69 -0.73 15.58
N GLY A 89 -4.99 -0.58 15.83
CA GLY A 89 -5.54 0.40 16.77
C GLY A 89 -5.51 1.84 16.24
N LYS A 90 -5.33 2.03 14.92
CA LYS A 90 -5.30 3.36 14.30
C LYS A 90 -6.66 3.84 13.78
N GLY A 91 -7.68 2.99 13.80
CA GLY A 91 -9.04 3.34 13.40
C GLY A 91 -9.93 3.73 14.57
N TRP A 92 -11.10 4.26 14.23
CA TRP A 92 -12.17 4.60 15.16
C TRP A 92 -13.26 3.53 15.06
N SER A 93 -13.65 2.93 16.19
CA SER A 93 -14.80 2.03 16.23
C SER A 93 -16.08 2.85 16.09
N LYS A 94 -16.82 2.66 14.99
CA LYS A 94 -18.18 3.19 14.87
C LYS A 94 -19.09 2.39 15.81
N VAL A 95 -19.55 3.02 16.88
CA VAL A 95 -20.65 2.50 17.69
C VAL A 95 -21.94 2.85 16.96
N ALA A 96 -22.54 1.88 16.27
CA ALA A 96 -23.89 2.02 15.75
C ALA A 96 -24.89 1.80 16.91
N LEU A 97 -25.90 2.68 17.00
CA LEU A 97 -27.02 2.56 17.92
C LEU A 97 -27.97 1.43 17.51
#